data_AF-A0A2U3CSQ2-F1
#
_entry.id   AF-A0A2U3CSQ2-F1
#
_cell.length_a   1.000
_cell.length_b   1.000
_cell.length_c   1.000
_cell.angle_alpha   90.00
_cell.angle_beta   90.00
_cell.angle_gamma   90.00
#
_symmetry.space_group_name_H-M   'P 1'
#
loop_
_entity.id
_entity.type
_entity.pdbx_description
1 polymer ?
#
loop_
_entity_poly.entity_id
_entity_poly.type
_entity_poly.pdbx_seq_one_letter_code
_entity_poly.pdbx_strand_id
1 'polypeptide(L)'
;MDVKVVPLYVVNNEQELLEWENIWLDMGYEGVIIRDLEAKYKWGRSTQREGGYLRIKRFTDGEGEIIRIIEGCTNANEAQINELGQTFRSSHQENMIPNGMVGSFDVRVLTVPEGLEDLIEVGQEMRVGAGRLTHEERKYYFEHPDEFIGKISKWKFFAHGMKDKLRIPTHQSFRDVTDISE
;
A
#
# COMPACT_ATOMS: atom_id res chain seq x y z
N MET A 1 24.23 -7.98 -23.45
CA MET A 1 23.39 -7.97 -22.23
C MET A 1 24.35 -8.26 -21.09
N ASP A 2 24.73 -7.22 -20.34
CA ASP A 2 25.68 -7.38 -19.24
C ASP A 2 24.92 -7.86 -18.01
N VAL A 3 25.13 -9.12 -17.64
CA VAL A 3 24.57 -9.67 -16.41
C VAL A 3 25.39 -9.15 -15.24
N LYS A 4 24.75 -8.43 -14.32
CA LYS A 4 25.38 -7.96 -13.09
C LYS A 4 24.85 -8.77 -11.91
N VAL A 5 25.78 -9.32 -11.13
CA VAL A 5 25.45 -10.01 -9.88
C VAL A 5 25.16 -8.95 -8.82
N VAL A 6 24.03 -9.07 -8.13
CA VAL A 6 23.71 -8.22 -6.98
C VAL A 6 24.50 -8.75 -5.77
N PRO A 7 25.38 -7.94 -5.16
CA PRO A 7 26.15 -8.38 -4.00
C PRO A 7 25.24 -8.61 -2.78
N LEU A 8 25.64 -9.56 -1.93
CA LEU A 8 25.05 -9.78 -0.62
C LEU A 8 25.99 -9.21 0.45
N TYR A 9 25.45 -8.43 1.37
CA TYR A 9 26.17 -7.88 2.51
C TYR A 9 25.66 -8.52 3.79
N VAL A 10 26.57 -9.06 4.60
CA VAL A 10 26.25 -9.63 5.91
C VAL A 10 26.24 -8.49 6.93
N VAL A 11 25.16 -8.41 7.70
CA VAL A 11 24.98 -7.44 8.78
C VAL A 11 24.72 -8.18 10.08
N ASN A 12 25.21 -7.64 11.19
CA ASN A 12 25.21 -8.31 12.50
C ASN A 12 24.26 -7.67 13.51
N ASN A 13 23.69 -6.52 13.17
CA ASN A 13 22.80 -5.75 14.03
C ASN A 13 21.89 -4.83 13.19
N GLU A 14 20.92 -4.22 13.87
CA GLU A 14 19.97 -3.29 13.25
C GLU A 14 20.65 -2.04 12.71
N GLN A 15 21.67 -1.52 13.40
CA GLN A 15 22.36 -0.31 12.96
C GLN A 15 23.02 -0.51 11.59
N GLU A 16 23.80 -1.59 11.41
CA GLU A 16 24.42 -1.94 10.12
C GLU A 16 23.36 -2.13 9.02
N LEU A 17 22.23 -2.74 9.35
CA LEU A 17 21.12 -2.92 8.40
C LEU A 17 20.55 -1.57 7.94
N LEU A 18 20.32 -0.64 8.86
CA LEU A 18 19.80 0.69 8.55
C LEU A 18 20.81 1.55 7.78
N GLU A 19 22.10 1.41 8.07
CA GLU A 19 23.17 2.05 7.31
C GLU A 19 23.16 1.58 5.85
N TRP A 20 23.08 0.26 5.62
CA TRP A 20 22.93 -0.27 4.26
C TRP A 20 21.64 0.17 3.60
N GLU A 21 20.52 0.16 4.31
CA GLU A 21 19.24 0.64 3.77
C GLU A 21 19.36 2.07 3.26
N ASN A 22 19.93 2.98 4.05
CA ASN A 22 20.12 4.38 3.65
C ASN A 22 20.98 4.49 2.38
N ILE A 23 22.10 3.76 2.31
CA ILE A 23 22.95 3.73 1.10
C ILE A 23 22.12 3.32 -0.13
N TRP A 24 21.28 2.30 0.00
CA TRP A 24 20.47 1.83 -1.13
C TRP A 24 19.34 2.78 -1.50
N LEU A 25 18.71 3.42 -0.51
CA LEU A 25 17.71 4.45 -0.75
C LEU A 25 18.33 5.67 -1.46
N ASP A 26 19.51 6.11 -1.04
CA ASP A 26 20.26 7.21 -1.67
C ASP A 26 20.67 6.90 -3.12
N MET A 27 20.92 5.62 -3.41
CA MET A 27 21.17 5.13 -4.77
C MET A 27 19.88 4.98 -5.60
N GLY A 28 18.71 5.27 -5.03
CA GLY A 28 17.43 5.20 -5.71
C GLY A 28 16.84 3.80 -5.80
N TYR A 29 17.21 2.87 -4.92
CA TYR A 29 16.54 1.57 -4.83
C TYR A 29 15.25 1.66 -3.99
N GLU A 30 14.39 0.65 -4.12
CA GLU A 30 13.08 0.60 -3.45
C GLU A 30 13.18 0.40 -1.91
N GLY A 31 14.33 -0.05 -1.43
CA GLY A 31 14.57 -0.48 -0.06
C GLY A 31 15.47 -1.72 -0.03
N VAL A 32 15.34 -2.53 1.03
CA VAL A 32 16.23 -3.69 1.24
C VAL A 32 15.48 -5.01 1.33
N ILE A 33 16.16 -6.07 0.89
CA ILE A 33 15.76 -7.46 1.08
C ILE A 33 16.70 -8.09 2.11
N ILE A 34 16.13 -8.70 3.13
CA ILE A 34 16.86 -9.39 4.19
C ILE A 34 16.64 -10.89 4.00
N ARG A 35 17.73 -11.66 4.09
CA ARG A 35 17.70 -13.12 4.03
C ARG A 35 18.52 -13.68 5.17
N ASP A 36 18.00 -14.73 5.77
CA ASP A 36 18.77 -15.59 6.66
C ASP A 36 19.67 -16.50 5.80
N LEU A 37 20.95 -16.55 6.15
CA LEU A 37 21.98 -17.34 5.45
C LEU A 37 21.77 -18.85 5.61
N GLU A 38 21.12 -19.29 6.69
CA GLU A 38 20.87 -20.69 6.97
C GLU A 38 19.47 -21.14 6.51
N ALA A 39 18.61 -20.20 6.15
CA ALA A 39 17.26 -20.50 5.72
C ALA A 39 17.24 -21.29 4.40
N LYS A 40 16.47 -22.38 4.39
CA LYS A 40 16.23 -23.17 3.18
C LYS A 40 15.39 -22.37 2.19
N TYR A 41 15.54 -22.72 0.91
CA TYR A 41 14.64 -22.20 -0.12
C TYR A 41 13.21 -22.70 0.11
N LYS A 42 12.31 -21.78 0.50
CA LYS A 42 10.89 -22.06 0.71
C LYS A 42 10.12 -21.92 -0.60
N TRP A 43 9.36 -22.94 -0.96
CA TRP A 43 8.45 -22.93 -2.10
C TRP A 43 7.14 -22.21 -1.71
N GLY A 44 7.20 -20.88 -1.70
CA GLY A 44 6.07 -20.02 -1.33
C GLY A 44 6.51 -18.76 -0.60
N ARG A 45 5.57 -18.08 0.06
CA ARG A 45 5.84 -16.85 0.80
C ARG A 45 6.46 -17.14 2.17
N SER A 46 7.59 -16.51 2.49
CA SER A 46 8.16 -16.51 3.83
C SER A 46 7.26 -15.73 4.80
N THR A 47 7.13 -16.22 6.03
CA THR A 47 6.43 -15.51 7.11
C THR A 47 7.43 -14.71 7.94
N GLN A 48 6.94 -13.70 8.66
CA GLN A 48 7.80 -12.89 9.54
C GLN A 48 8.53 -13.74 10.60
N ARG A 49 7.85 -14.76 11.14
CA ARG A 49 8.42 -15.67 12.13
C ARG A 49 9.50 -16.59 11.56
N GLU A 50 9.40 -16.96 10.27
CA GLU A 50 10.42 -17.78 9.61
C GLU A 50 11.68 -16.99 9.27
N GLY A 51 11.58 -15.67 9.02
CA GLY A 51 12.74 -14.81 8.79
C GLY A 51 13.56 -15.05 7.52
N GLY A 52 13.29 -16.12 6.76
CA GLY A 52 14.11 -16.49 5.60
C GLY A 52 14.07 -15.51 4.42
N TYR A 53 13.02 -14.70 4.31
CA TYR A 53 12.93 -13.61 3.34
C TYR A 53 12.06 -12.49 3.87
N LEU A 54 12.67 -11.36 4.22
CA LEU A 54 11.99 -10.14 4.65
C LEU A 54 12.33 -8.97 3.72
N ARG A 55 11.54 -7.92 3.79
CA ARG A 55 11.72 -6.70 2.99
C ARG A 55 11.37 -5.48 3.80
N ILE A 56 12.20 -4.45 3.69
CA ILE A 56 11.91 -3.13 4.25
C ILE A 56 11.66 -2.19 3.08
N LYS A 57 10.52 -1.50 3.13
CA LYS A 57 10.10 -0.46 2.19
C LYS A 57 9.53 0.68 3.01
N ARG A 58 10.05 1.89 2.82
CA ARG A 58 9.62 3.07 3.57
C ARG A 58 8.39 3.68 2.89
N PHE A 59 7.25 3.56 3.55
CA PHE A 59 6.01 4.21 3.15
C PHE A 59 5.98 5.62 3.72
N THR A 60 5.35 6.52 2.99
CA THR A 60 5.09 7.89 3.40
C THR A 60 3.63 7.99 3.83
N ASP A 61 3.34 8.85 4.79
CA ASP A 61 1.97 9.16 5.22
C ASP A 61 1.50 10.46 4.55
N GLY A 62 0.20 10.60 4.33
CA GLY A 62 -0.43 11.84 3.91
C GLY A 62 -1.85 11.93 4.44
N GLU A 63 -2.44 13.13 4.39
CA GLU A 63 -3.78 13.39 4.92
C GLU A 63 -4.66 14.02 3.84
N GLY A 64 -5.94 13.63 3.82
CA GLY A 64 -6.90 14.16 2.86
C GLY A 64 -8.34 14.01 3.34
N GLU A 65 -9.17 14.98 2.96
CA GLU A 65 -10.61 14.98 3.21
C GLU A 65 -11.28 13.99 2.25
N ILE A 66 -12.13 13.09 2.76
CA ILE A 66 -12.84 12.14 1.94
C ILE A 66 -13.97 12.84 1.18
N ILE A 67 -13.94 12.77 -0.15
CA ILE A 67 -14.88 13.48 -1.02
C ILE A 67 -15.81 12.54 -1.81
N ARG A 68 -15.43 11.27 -1.96
CA ARG A 68 -16.21 10.30 -2.73
C ARG A 68 -15.95 8.87 -2.31
N ILE A 69 -17.00 8.07 -2.21
CA ILE A 69 -16.92 6.62 -2.03
C ILE A 69 -16.91 5.91 -3.40
N ILE A 70 -16.11 4.85 -3.50
CA ILE A 70 -16.13 3.91 -4.62
C ILE A 70 -16.37 2.52 -4.08
N GLU A 71 -17.48 1.94 -4.52
CA GLU A 71 -17.91 0.61 -4.12
C GLU A 71 -16.86 -0.45 -4.52
N GLY A 72 -16.70 -1.46 -3.66
CA GLY A 72 -15.91 -2.64 -4.00
C GLY A 72 -16.69 -3.58 -4.92
N CYS A 73 -15.98 -4.53 -5.51
CA CYS A 73 -16.60 -5.59 -6.29
C CYS A 73 -16.21 -6.97 -5.75
N THR A 74 -17.13 -7.91 -5.84
CA THR A 74 -16.90 -9.34 -5.68
C THR A 74 -16.66 -9.94 -7.06
N ASN A 75 -15.55 -10.65 -7.23
CA ASN A 75 -15.21 -11.30 -8.49
C ASN A 75 -15.93 -12.65 -8.61
N ALA A 76 -16.96 -12.70 -9.46
CA ALA A 76 -17.75 -13.89 -9.74
C ALA A 76 -17.33 -14.62 -11.03
N ASN A 77 -16.26 -14.19 -11.72
CA ASN A 77 -15.72 -14.92 -12.88
C ASN A 77 -15.36 -16.35 -12.52
N GLU A 78 -15.45 -17.29 -13.47
CA GLU A 78 -15.16 -18.72 -13.24
C GLU A 78 -13.82 -18.94 -12.52
N ALA A 79 -13.84 -19.80 -11.49
CA ALA A 79 -12.65 -20.20 -10.77
C ALA A 79 -11.83 -21.21 -11.58
N GLN A 80 -10.55 -20.91 -11.78
CA GLN A 80 -9.59 -21.72 -12.52
C GLN A 80 -8.40 -22.07 -11.62
N ILE A 81 -7.59 -23.04 -12.03
CA ILE A 81 -6.37 -23.43 -11.33
C ILE A 81 -5.16 -22.92 -12.10
N ASN A 82 -4.26 -22.20 -11.43
CA ASN A 82 -3.04 -21.67 -12.04
C ASN A 82 -1.91 -22.71 -12.09
N GLU A 83 -0.77 -22.33 -12.64
CA GLU A 83 0.43 -23.15 -12.82
C GLU A 83 1.02 -23.66 -11.49
N LEU A 84 0.66 -23.02 -10.37
CA LEU A 84 1.07 -23.39 -9.01
C LEU A 84 0.00 -24.22 -8.28
N GLY A 85 -1.08 -24.61 -8.96
CA GLY A 85 -2.18 -25.37 -8.37
C GLY A 85 -3.14 -24.55 -7.50
N GLN A 86 -3.09 -23.21 -7.55
CA GLN A 86 -3.92 -22.32 -6.75
C GLN A 86 -5.15 -21.85 -7.52
N THR A 87 -6.26 -21.68 -6.80
CA THR A 87 -7.48 -21.08 -7.36
C THR A 87 -7.25 -19.62 -7.72
N PHE A 88 -7.55 -19.25 -8.95
CA PHE A 88 -7.60 -17.86 -9.41
C PHE A 88 -8.89 -17.60 -10.21
N ARG A 89 -9.28 -16.33 -10.33
CA ARG A 89 -10.39 -15.88 -11.16
C ARG A 89 -9.87 -14.76 -12.07
N SER A 90 -10.36 -14.70 -13.31
CA SER A 90 -9.99 -13.62 -14.23
C SER A 90 -10.56 -12.27 -13.78
N SER A 91 -10.04 -11.16 -14.31
CA SER A 91 -10.44 -9.79 -13.95
C SER A 91 -11.43 -9.14 -14.94
N HIS A 92 -12.11 -9.95 -15.76
CA HIS A 92 -13.12 -9.47 -16.71
C HIS A 92 -14.26 -8.74 -15.98
N GLN A 93 -14.61 -7.56 -16.45
CA GLN A 93 -15.55 -6.66 -15.78
C GLN A 93 -17.00 -7.20 -15.75
N GLU A 94 -17.37 -8.05 -16.70
CA GLU A 94 -18.73 -8.60 -16.83
C GLU A 94 -19.23 -9.27 -15.55
N ASN A 95 -18.36 -9.96 -14.80
CA ASN A 95 -18.71 -10.64 -13.54
C ASN A 95 -18.08 -9.98 -12.31
N MET A 96 -17.74 -8.70 -12.38
CA MET A 96 -17.30 -7.91 -11.22
C MET A 96 -18.52 -7.26 -10.59
N ILE A 97 -19.14 -7.97 -9.64
CA ILE A 97 -20.43 -7.58 -9.06
C ILE A 97 -20.19 -6.60 -7.91
N PRO A 98 -20.83 -5.42 -7.89
CA PRO A 98 -20.74 -4.49 -6.76
C PRO A 98 -21.13 -5.18 -5.44
N ASN A 99 -20.37 -4.91 -4.36
CA ASN A 99 -20.46 -5.70 -3.13
C ASN A 99 -21.12 -4.99 -1.94
N GLY A 100 -21.69 -3.81 -2.14
CA GLY A 100 -22.40 -3.03 -1.12
C GLY A 100 -21.48 -2.49 -0.03
N MET A 101 -20.19 -2.30 -0.30
CA MET A 101 -19.21 -1.84 0.68
C MET A 101 -18.21 -0.86 0.06
N VAL A 102 -17.62 0.00 0.88
CA VAL A 102 -16.49 0.85 0.49
C VAL A 102 -15.36 -0.03 -0.03
N GLY A 103 -15.01 0.07 -1.31
CA GLY A 103 -13.83 -0.56 -1.90
C GLY A 103 -12.61 0.34 -1.78
N SER A 104 -12.81 1.59 -2.16
CA SER A 104 -11.85 2.69 -2.10
C SER A 104 -12.59 4.01 -2.00
N PHE A 105 -11.88 5.10 -1.80
CA PHE A 105 -12.47 6.44 -1.76
C PHE A 105 -11.51 7.45 -2.37
N ASP A 106 -12.05 8.52 -2.95
CA ASP A 106 -11.25 9.66 -3.36
C ASP A 106 -11.13 10.63 -2.18
N VAL A 107 -9.93 11.15 -2.00
CA VAL A 107 -9.64 12.22 -1.04
C VAL A 107 -9.20 13.47 -1.77
N ARG A 108 -9.54 14.63 -1.22
CA ARG A 108 -8.88 15.90 -1.52
C ARG A 108 -7.68 16.04 -0.58
N VAL A 109 -6.48 16.08 -1.13
CA VAL A 109 -5.23 16.17 -0.36
C VAL A 109 -5.22 17.46 0.47
N LEU A 110 -4.91 17.35 1.75
CA LEU A 110 -4.78 18.48 2.68
C LEU A 110 -3.33 18.81 3.01
N THR A 111 -2.47 17.80 3.07
CA THR A 111 -1.05 17.94 3.38
C THR A 111 -0.20 17.25 2.33
N VAL A 112 0.94 17.87 2.00
CA VAL A 112 1.95 17.31 1.10
C VAL A 112 3.16 16.94 1.95
N PRO A 113 3.60 15.67 1.95
CA PRO A 113 4.79 15.29 2.69
C PRO A 113 6.04 15.96 2.12
N GLU A 114 6.97 16.34 3.00
CA GLU A 114 8.24 16.97 2.63
C GLU A 114 8.98 16.14 1.56
N GLY A 115 9.44 16.82 0.51
CA GLY A 115 10.19 16.22 -0.59
C GLY A 115 9.32 15.54 -1.65
N LEU A 116 7.99 15.66 -1.58
CA LEU A 116 7.03 15.14 -2.56
C LEU A 116 6.20 16.24 -3.23
N GLU A 117 6.62 17.50 -3.12
CA GLU A 117 5.92 18.67 -3.68
C GLU A 117 5.81 18.63 -5.21
N ASP A 118 6.75 17.98 -5.88
CA ASP A 118 6.71 17.76 -7.34
C ASP A 118 5.77 16.61 -7.75
N LEU A 119 5.25 15.83 -6.80
CA LEU A 119 4.46 14.62 -7.05
C LEU A 119 3.03 14.70 -6.53
N ILE A 120 2.77 15.54 -5.53
CA ILE A 120 1.47 15.69 -4.87
C ILE A 120 1.23 17.16 -4.58
N GLU A 121 0.04 17.65 -4.91
CA GLU A 121 -0.38 19.03 -4.64
C GLU A 121 -1.54 19.07 -3.63
N VAL A 122 -1.57 20.09 -2.77
CA VAL A 122 -2.72 20.37 -1.91
C VAL A 122 -3.95 20.65 -2.78
N GLY A 123 -5.08 20.04 -2.43
CA GLY A 123 -6.32 20.13 -3.20
C GLY A 123 -6.44 19.10 -4.32
N GLN A 124 -5.38 18.36 -4.64
CA GLN A 124 -5.44 17.30 -5.65
C GLN A 124 -6.36 16.15 -5.20
N GLU A 125 -7.10 15.58 -6.14
CA GLU A 125 -7.94 14.40 -5.89
C GLU A 125 -7.15 13.11 -6.09
N MET A 126 -7.08 12.28 -5.06
CA MET A 126 -6.30 11.05 -5.04
C MET A 126 -7.13 9.87 -4.56
N ARG A 127 -6.96 8.71 -5.18
CA ARG A 127 -7.64 7.46 -4.81
C ARG A 127 -6.92 6.75 -3.68
N VAL A 128 -7.63 6.40 -2.61
CA VAL A 128 -7.11 5.65 -1.46
C VAL A 128 -7.90 4.35 -1.27
N GLY A 129 -7.20 3.24 -1.06
CA GLY A 129 -7.85 1.96 -0.74
C GLY A 129 -8.38 1.92 0.70
N ALA A 130 -9.46 1.15 0.93
CA ALA A 130 -10.12 1.05 2.24
C ALA A 130 -9.20 0.66 3.41
N GLY A 131 -8.04 0.02 3.14
CA GLY A 131 -6.94 -0.12 4.08
C GLY A 131 -7.36 -0.79 5.39
N ARG A 132 -7.21 -0.07 6.51
CA ARG A 132 -7.51 -0.55 7.87
C ARG A 132 -9.00 -0.55 8.24
N LEU A 133 -9.90 -0.07 7.38
CA LEU A 133 -11.34 -0.20 7.63
C LEU A 133 -11.73 -1.68 7.70
N THR A 134 -12.40 -2.04 8.79
CA THR A 134 -12.97 -3.37 9.00
C THR A 134 -14.10 -3.64 8.00
N HIS A 135 -14.48 -4.90 7.85
CA HIS A 135 -15.61 -5.28 7.00
C HIS A 135 -16.91 -4.56 7.41
N GLU A 136 -17.15 -4.44 8.72
CA GLU A 136 -18.32 -3.75 9.29
C GLU A 136 -18.30 -2.26 8.99
N GLU A 137 -17.18 -1.57 9.20
CA GLU A 137 -17.03 -0.15 8.86
C GLU A 137 -17.21 0.11 7.38
N ARG A 138 -16.66 -0.76 6.52
CA ARG A 138 -16.79 -0.62 5.06
C ARG A 138 -18.23 -0.73 4.60
N LYS A 139 -19.04 -1.59 5.24
CA LYS A 139 -20.47 -1.69 4.98
C LYS A 139 -21.22 -0.50 5.54
N TYR A 140 -20.95 -0.17 6.81
CA TYR A 140 -21.59 0.94 7.51
C TYR A 140 -21.45 2.27 6.76
N TYR A 141 -20.23 2.65 6.37
CA TYR A 141 -19.98 3.90 5.66
C TYR A 141 -20.50 3.90 4.22
N PHE A 142 -20.71 2.74 3.62
CA PHE A 142 -21.37 2.65 2.32
C PHE A 142 -22.88 2.91 2.45
N GLU A 143 -23.50 2.41 3.52
CA GLU A 143 -24.92 2.63 3.85
C GLU A 143 -25.19 4.04 4.42
N HIS A 144 -24.18 4.65 5.06
CA HIS A 144 -24.25 5.97 5.71
C HIS A 144 -23.15 6.90 5.15
N PRO A 145 -23.19 7.24 3.85
CA PRO A 145 -22.14 8.04 3.21
C PRO A 145 -21.96 9.41 3.85
N ASP A 146 -23.04 10.01 4.36
CA ASP A 146 -23.06 11.32 5.02
C ASP A 146 -22.15 11.38 6.24
N GLU A 147 -21.93 10.24 6.91
CA GLU A 147 -21.03 10.14 8.04
C GLU A 147 -19.58 9.92 7.62
N PHE A 148 -19.31 9.51 6.38
CA PHE A 148 -17.97 9.22 5.88
C PHE A 148 -17.37 10.37 5.08
N ILE A 149 -18.18 11.01 4.23
CA ILE A 149 -17.77 12.18 3.45
C ILE A 149 -17.45 13.34 4.40
N GLY A 150 -16.37 14.06 4.13
CA GLY A 150 -15.86 15.15 4.96
C GLY A 150 -14.95 14.69 6.10
N LYS A 151 -14.88 13.40 6.44
CA LYS A 151 -13.87 12.89 7.37
C LYS A 151 -12.48 13.04 6.77
N ILE A 152 -11.49 13.32 7.63
CA ILE A 152 -10.09 13.34 7.23
C ILE A 152 -9.51 11.94 7.40
N SER A 153 -8.96 11.40 6.32
CA SER A 153 -8.25 10.14 6.31
C SER A 153 -6.75 10.38 6.34
N LYS A 154 -6.07 9.81 7.34
CA LYS A 154 -4.64 9.53 7.26
C LYS A 154 -4.44 8.27 6.43
N TRP A 155 -3.65 8.37 5.37
CA TRP A 155 -3.32 7.26 4.48
C TRP A 155 -1.81 7.12 4.36
N LYS A 156 -1.36 5.91 4.09
CA LYS A 156 0.04 5.65 3.73
C LYS A 156 0.13 5.19 2.30
N PHE A 157 1.24 5.50 1.66
CA PHE A 157 1.51 5.19 0.26
C PHE A 157 3.01 5.01 0.06
N PHE A 158 3.39 4.48 -1.10
CA PHE A 158 4.78 4.20 -1.41
C PHE A 158 5.29 5.13 -2.51
N ALA A 159 5.98 6.20 -2.10
CA ALA A 159 6.40 7.28 -3.00
C ALA A 159 7.35 6.82 -4.13
N HIS A 160 8.21 5.85 -3.85
CA HIS A 160 9.19 5.39 -4.83
C HIS A 160 8.51 4.80 -6.07
N GLY A 161 8.86 5.35 -7.23
CA GLY A 161 8.31 4.94 -8.53
C GLY A 161 6.89 5.44 -8.80
N MET A 162 6.40 6.44 -8.06
CA MET A 162 5.17 7.15 -8.40
C MET A 162 5.33 8.01 -9.65
N LYS A 163 4.21 8.23 -10.34
CA LYS A 163 4.11 9.13 -11.49
C LYS A 163 2.93 10.09 -11.32
N ASP A 164 1.72 9.59 -11.50
CA ASP A 164 0.47 10.38 -11.52
C ASP A 164 -0.52 10.00 -10.41
N LYS A 165 -0.37 8.81 -9.83
CA LYS A 165 -1.26 8.27 -8.79
C LYS A 165 -0.47 7.74 -7.62
N LEU A 166 -1.07 7.80 -6.44
CA LEU A 166 -0.53 7.15 -5.26
C LEU A 166 -0.30 5.66 -5.53
N ARG A 167 0.88 5.18 -5.15
CA ARG A 167 1.23 3.76 -5.27
C ARG A 167 0.94 3.05 -3.95
N ILE A 168 0.11 2.01 -4.00
CA ILE A 168 -0.32 1.21 -2.84
C ILE A 168 -0.91 2.10 -1.70
N PRO A 169 -1.83 3.04 -2.00
CA PRO A 169 -2.42 3.89 -0.98
C PRO A 169 -3.38 3.09 -0.11
N THR A 170 -3.20 3.17 1.21
CA THR A 170 -4.06 2.47 2.17
C THR A 170 -4.42 3.38 3.33
N HIS A 171 -5.72 3.51 3.60
CA HIS A 171 -6.22 4.16 4.81
C HIS A 171 -5.60 3.56 6.08
N GLN A 172 -5.16 4.42 7.00
CA GLN A 172 -4.60 4.02 8.29
C GLN A 172 -5.54 4.36 9.45
N SER A 173 -6.08 5.58 9.49
CA SER A 173 -6.98 6.04 10.54
C SER A 173 -7.70 7.32 10.12
N PHE A 174 -8.80 7.65 10.79
CA PHE A 174 -9.39 8.99 10.71
C PHE A 174 -8.61 9.97 11.58
N ARG A 175 -8.65 11.25 11.21
CA ARG A 175 -8.05 12.37 11.95
C ARG A 175 -9.12 13.39 12.29
N ASP A 176 -8.95 14.05 13.42
CA ASP A 176 -9.72 15.25 13.76
C ASP A 176 -9.12 16.46 13.05
N VAL A 177 -9.94 17.48 12.78
CA VAL A 177 -9.49 18.73 12.13
C VAL A 177 -8.40 19.42 12.96
N THR A 178 -8.41 19.25 14.28
CA THR A 178 -7.42 19.81 15.20
C THR A 178 -6.09 19.05 15.24
N ASP A 179 -6.04 17.85 14.65
CA ASP A 179 -4.89 16.95 14.64
C ASP A 179 -4.28 16.86 13.21
N ILE A 180 -4.55 17.84 12.35
CA ILE A 180 -3.92 17.91 11.03
C ILE A 180 -2.45 18.31 11.24
N SER A 181 -1.56 17.58 10.59
CA SER A 181 -0.13 17.86 10.60
C SER A 181 0.13 19.21 9.91
N GLU A 182 0.88 20.13 10.54
CA GLU A 182 1.41 21.32 9.84
C GLU A 182 2.38 20.93 8.72
#